data_AF-A0AAW9RFF8-F1
#
_entry.id   AF-A0AAW9RFF8-F1
#
_cell.length_a   1.000
_cell.length_b   1.000
_cell.length_c   1.000
_cell.angle_alpha   90.00
_cell.angle_beta   90.00
_cell.angle_gamma   90.00
#
_symmetry.space_group_name_H-M   'P 1'
#
loop_
_entity.id
_entity.type
_entity.pdbx_description
1 polymer ?
#
loop_
_entity_poly.entity_id
_entity_poly.type
_entity_poly.pdbx_seq_one_letter_code
_entity_poly.pdbx_strand_id
1 'polypeptide(L)'
;MALLGALILAGAADIFYDYTGGAALPHLVVETIVILASIAMMVALATGIWRQNRSNRQLRHELATLEEQAKAAKRSPVMVEARHGFARLIQQQFEEWGLTQTEKEVAMLLIKGLSFKEIAAVRQTLEKTVRQQASSIYRKAGVNGRHAFSAWFIEDFL
;
A
#
# COMPACT_ATOMS: atom_id res chain seq x y z
N MET A 1 -15.08 22.31 -16.05
CA MET A 1 -15.22 22.65 -17.49
C MET A 1 -16.64 23.05 -17.84
N ALA A 2 -17.66 22.21 -17.59
CA ALA A 2 -19.06 22.52 -17.90
C ALA A 2 -19.58 23.83 -17.27
N LEU A 3 -19.29 24.08 -15.98
CA LEU A 3 -19.71 25.31 -15.29
C LEU A 3 -19.07 26.58 -15.86
N LEU A 4 -17.77 26.54 -16.19
CA LEU A 4 -17.07 27.67 -16.82
C LEU A 4 -17.56 27.91 -18.26
N GLY A 5 -17.92 26.84 -18.98
CA GLY A 5 -18.53 26.96 -20.31
C GLY A 5 -19.92 27.59 -20.26
N ALA A 6 -20.73 27.23 -19.27
CA ALA A 6 -22.04 27.86 -19.03
C ALA A 6 -21.92 29.35 -18.68
N LEU A 7 -20.90 29.73 -17.89
CA LEU A 7 -20.63 31.13 -17.54
C LEU A 7 -20.26 31.97 -18.78
N ILE A 8 -19.43 31.42 -19.67
CA ILE A 8 -19.04 32.08 -20.93
C ILE A 8 -20.26 32.25 -21.86
N LEU A 9 -21.14 31.25 -21.94
CA LEU A 9 -22.36 31.32 -22.76
C LEU A 9 -23.37 32.34 -22.21
N ALA A 10 -23.53 32.38 -20.88
CA ALA A 10 -24.42 33.35 -20.23
C ALA A 10 -23.94 34.79 -20.46
N GLY A 11 -22.65 35.08 -20.26
CA GLY A 11 -22.11 36.42 -20.52
C GLY A 11 -22.13 36.83 -21.99
N ALA A 12 -21.98 35.87 -22.93
CA ALA A 12 -22.13 36.18 -24.35
C ALA A 12 -23.58 36.52 -24.74
N ALA A 13 -24.56 35.90 -24.09
CA ALA A 13 -25.98 36.21 -24.29
C ALA A 13 -26.34 37.57 -23.69
N ASP A 14 -25.82 37.91 -22.52
CA ASP A 14 -26.06 39.20 -21.87
C ASP A 14 -25.50 40.37 -22.71
N ILE A 15 -24.25 40.24 -23.22
CA ILE A 15 -23.67 41.21 -24.18
C ILE A 15 -24.57 41.43 -25.40
N PHE A 16 -25.17 40.37 -25.95
CA PHE A 16 -26.05 40.46 -27.12
C PHE A 16 -27.35 41.23 -26.79
N TYR A 17 -27.95 40.96 -25.63
CA TYR A 17 -29.13 41.67 -25.15
C TYR A 17 -28.82 43.16 -24.89
N ASP A 18 -27.72 43.46 -24.21
CA ASP A 18 -27.31 44.83 -23.86
C ASP A 18 -26.90 45.67 -25.08
N TYR A 19 -26.27 45.05 -26.08
CA TYR A 19 -25.93 45.72 -27.35
C TYR A 19 -27.18 46.15 -28.13
N THR A 20 -28.25 45.35 -28.09
CA THR A 20 -29.52 45.70 -28.75
C THR A 20 -30.35 46.71 -27.97
N GLY A 21 -30.14 46.83 -26.66
CA GLY A 21 -30.86 47.72 -25.75
C GLY A 21 -30.26 49.11 -25.55
N GLY A 22 -29.07 49.40 -26.10
CA GLY A 22 -28.39 50.70 -25.94
C GLY A 22 -27.76 50.91 -24.56
N ALA A 23 -27.24 49.84 -23.94
CA ALA A 23 -26.68 49.85 -22.59
C ALA A 23 -25.42 50.72 -22.45
N ALA A 24 -25.12 51.13 -21.21
CA ALA A 24 -23.98 51.98 -20.88
C ALA A 24 -22.63 51.27 -21.12
N LEU A 25 -21.69 51.96 -21.76
CA LEU A 25 -20.32 51.48 -22.08
C LEU A 25 -19.56 50.76 -20.95
N PRO A 26 -19.70 51.10 -19.65
CA PRO A 26 -18.97 50.41 -18.57
C PRO A 26 -19.35 48.94 -18.39
N HIS A 27 -20.62 48.56 -18.62
CA HIS A 27 -21.08 47.18 -18.44
C HIS A 27 -20.47 46.24 -19.49
N LEU A 28 -20.45 46.69 -20.75
CA LEU A 28 -19.89 45.94 -21.87
C LEU A 28 -18.40 45.59 -21.70
N VAL A 29 -17.63 46.52 -21.11
CA VAL A 29 -16.19 46.34 -20.86
C VAL A 29 -15.95 45.32 -19.75
N VAL A 30 -16.68 45.41 -18.63
CA VAL A 30 -16.54 44.49 -17.50
C VAL A 30 -16.87 43.06 -17.93
N GLU A 31 -17.94 42.88 -18.69
CA GLU A 31 -18.40 41.57 -19.12
C GLU A 31 -17.43 40.89 -20.11
N THR A 32 -16.89 41.67 -21.05
CA THR A 32 -15.84 41.19 -21.96
C THR A 32 -14.60 40.72 -21.19
N ILE A 33 -14.19 41.44 -20.14
CA ILE A 33 -13.05 41.06 -19.29
C ILE A 33 -13.33 39.73 -18.55
N VAL A 34 -14.53 39.57 -18.00
CA VAL A 34 -14.93 38.34 -17.27
C VAL A 34 -14.91 37.12 -18.19
N ILE A 35 -15.40 37.25 -19.42
CA ILE A 35 -15.38 36.17 -20.42
C ILE A 35 -13.94 35.80 -20.78
N LEU A 36 -13.09 36.80 -21.07
CA LEU A 36 -11.68 36.57 -21.40
C LEU A 36 -10.91 35.90 -20.25
N ALA A 37 -11.11 36.35 -19.01
CA ALA A 37 -10.51 35.74 -17.82
C ALA A 37 -10.97 34.28 -17.63
N SER A 38 -12.24 34.00 -17.89
CA SER A 38 -12.83 32.65 -17.81
C SER A 38 -12.26 31.70 -18.86
N ILE A 39 -12.06 32.19 -20.09
CA ILE A 39 -11.42 31.43 -21.18
C ILE A 39 -9.97 31.13 -20.83
N ALA A 40 -9.21 32.12 -20.36
CA ALA A 40 -7.82 31.94 -19.95
C ALA A 40 -7.68 30.91 -18.82
N MET A 41 -8.55 31.00 -17.80
CA MET A 41 -8.60 30.02 -16.70
C MET A 41 -8.95 28.62 -17.20
N MET A 42 -9.92 28.50 -18.11
CA MET A 42 -10.32 27.21 -18.68
C MET A 42 -9.16 26.54 -19.43
N VAL A 43 -8.39 27.30 -20.22
CA VAL A 43 -7.22 26.79 -20.94
C VAL A 43 -6.10 26.38 -19.96
N ALA A 44 -5.84 27.17 -18.92
CA ALA A 44 -4.85 26.84 -17.90
C ALA A 44 -5.19 25.53 -17.17
N LEU A 45 -6.46 25.34 -16.77
CA LEU A 45 -6.92 24.11 -16.14
C LEU A 45 -6.89 22.91 -17.10
N ALA A 46 -7.30 23.10 -18.36
CA ALA A 46 -7.23 22.05 -19.36
C ALA A 46 -5.79 21.56 -19.56
N THR A 47 -4.84 22.48 -19.75
CA THR A 47 -3.42 22.12 -19.92
C THR A 47 -2.84 21.48 -18.66
N GLY A 48 -3.20 21.96 -17.47
CA GLY A 48 -2.80 21.35 -16.19
C GLY A 48 -3.30 19.91 -16.05
N ILE A 49 -4.59 19.66 -16.29
CA ILE A 49 -5.20 18.33 -16.22
C ILE A 49 -4.57 17.39 -17.26
N TRP A 50 -4.32 17.87 -18.48
CA TRP A 50 -3.68 17.07 -19.53
C TRP A 50 -2.24 16.68 -19.16
N ARG A 51 -1.45 17.61 -18.63
CA ARG A 51 -0.09 17.33 -18.15
C ARG A 51 -0.11 16.33 -17.00
N GLN A 52 -0.98 16.54 -16.02
CA GLN A 52 -1.06 15.70 -14.82
C GLN A 52 -1.61 14.30 -15.09
N ASN A 53 -2.56 14.16 -16.02
CA ASN A 53 -3.04 12.85 -16.45
C ASN A 53 -1.94 12.04 -17.17
N ARG A 54 -1.03 12.70 -17.89
CA ARG A 54 0.08 12.02 -18.56
C ARG A 54 1.08 11.46 -17.54
N SER A 55 1.48 12.25 -16.55
CA SER A 55 2.38 11.80 -15.48
C SER A 55 1.76 10.71 -14.61
N ASN A 56 0.47 10.84 -14.27
CA ASN A 56 -0.24 9.80 -13.50
C ASN A 56 -0.29 8.46 -14.24
N ARG A 57 -0.50 8.48 -15.56
CA ARG A 57 -0.48 7.25 -16.36
C ARG A 57 0.91 6.59 -16.35
N GLN A 58 1.97 7.38 -16.48
CA GLN A 58 3.34 6.85 -16.43
C GLN A 58 3.65 6.23 -15.08
N LEU A 59 3.37 6.93 -13.97
CA LEU A 59 3.59 6.41 -12.62
C LEU A 59 2.81 5.12 -12.37
N ARG A 60 1.56 5.03 -12.84
CA ARG A 60 0.76 3.80 -12.72
C ARG A 60 1.37 2.63 -13.50
N HIS A 61 1.91 2.88 -14.69
CA HIS A 61 2.61 1.83 -15.44
C HIS A 61 3.89 1.39 -14.74
N GLU A 62 4.67 2.32 -14.22
CA GLU A 62 5.91 2.03 -13.50
C GLU A 62 5.63 1.20 -12.24
N LEU A 63 4.65 1.59 -11.44
CA LEU A 63 4.21 0.80 -10.27
C LEU A 63 3.77 -0.62 -10.66
N ALA A 64 2.98 -0.76 -11.73
CA ALA A 64 2.57 -2.08 -12.21
C ALA A 64 3.76 -2.95 -12.63
N THR A 65 4.76 -2.37 -13.28
CA THR A 65 5.98 -3.10 -13.67
C THR A 65 6.82 -3.51 -12.46
N LEU A 66 6.96 -2.64 -11.46
CA LEU A 66 7.68 -2.94 -10.22
C LEU A 66 6.99 -4.05 -9.42
N GLU A 67 5.66 -4.01 -9.33
CA GLU A 67 4.89 -5.07 -8.68
C GLU A 67 5.06 -6.42 -9.37
N GLU A 68 5.04 -6.46 -10.70
CA GLU A 68 5.25 -7.71 -11.45
C GLU A 68 6.68 -8.23 -11.30
N GLN A 69 7.69 -7.35 -11.33
CA GLN A 69 9.08 -7.76 -11.05
C GLN A 69 9.23 -8.29 -9.62
N ALA A 70 8.63 -7.64 -8.62
CA ALA A 70 8.67 -8.10 -7.24
C ALA A 70 7.97 -9.46 -7.06
N LYS A 71 6.84 -9.68 -7.75
CA LYS A 71 6.15 -10.99 -7.77
C LYS A 71 7.00 -12.04 -8.47
N ALA A 72 7.60 -11.73 -9.61
CA ALA A 72 8.47 -12.64 -10.36
C ALA A 72 9.71 -13.03 -9.54
N ALA A 73 10.34 -12.07 -8.85
CA ALA A 73 11.47 -12.33 -7.95
C ALA A 73 11.07 -13.26 -6.79
N LYS A 74 9.88 -13.04 -6.18
CA LYS A 74 9.33 -13.94 -5.15
C LYS A 74 8.97 -15.34 -5.68
N ARG A 75 8.65 -15.46 -6.97
CA ARG A 75 8.32 -16.71 -7.67
C ARG A 75 9.52 -17.38 -8.33
N SER A 76 10.71 -16.77 -8.28
CA SER A 76 11.93 -17.39 -8.80
C SER A 76 12.06 -18.79 -8.21
N PRO A 77 12.27 -19.83 -9.04
CA PRO A 77 12.35 -21.22 -8.57
C PRO A 77 13.43 -21.40 -7.48
N VAL A 78 14.50 -20.60 -7.54
CA VAL A 78 15.56 -20.57 -6.52
C VAL A 78 15.03 -20.11 -5.16
N MET A 79 14.23 -19.04 -5.12
CA MET A 79 13.66 -18.49 -3.89
C MET A 79 12.57 -19.42 -3.31
N VAL A 80 11.79 -20.04 -4.19
CA VAL A 80 10.76 -21.02 -3.82
C VAL A 80 11.42 -22.27 -3.23
N GLU A 81 12.44 -22.82 -3.88
CA GLU A 81 13.17 -23.99 -3.36
C GLU A 81 13.89 -23.67 -2.05
N ALA A 82 14.55 -22.51 -1.93
CA ALA A 82 15.18 -22.08 -0.68
C ALA A 82 14.18 -22.00 0.47
N ARG A 83 12.97 -21.46 0.23
CA ARG A 83 11.89 -21.40 1.23
C ARG A 83 11.37 -22.78 1.60
N HIS A 84 11.18 -23.67 0.64
CA HIS A 84 10.73 -25.04 0.91
C HIS A 84 11.80 -25.86 1.63
N GLY A 85 13.07 -25.70 1.27
CA GLY A 85 14.22 -26.26 2.00
C GLY A 85 14.22 -25.81 3.45
N PHE A 86 14.15 -24.49 3.69
CA PHE A 86 14.13 -23.93 5.04
C PHE A 86 12.93 -24.39 5.87
N ALA A 87 11.73 -24.41 5.30
CA ALA A 87 10.54 -24.91 5.99
C ALA A 87 10.67 -26.39 6.39
N ARG A 88 11.31 -27.22 5.56
CA ARG A 88 11.62 -28.62 5.89
C ARG A 88 12.62 -28.72 7.04
N LEU A 89 13.70 -27.93 7.02
CA LEU A 89 14.69 -27.90 8.10
C LEU A 89 14.06 -27.50 9.45
N ILE A 90 13.23 -26.45 9.46
CA ILE A 90 12.50 -26.07 10.68
C ILE A 90 11.65 -27.22 11.22
N GLN A 91 10.90 -27.88 10.33
CA GLN A 91 10.01 -28.96 10.73
C GLN A 91 10.78 -30.17 11.28
N GLN A 92 11.91 -30.52 10.65
CA GLN A 92 12.81 -31.58 11.13
C GLN A 92 13.37 -31.22 12.51
N GLN A 93 13.84 -29.98 12.70
CA GLN A 93 14.37 -29.57 14.00
C GLN A 93 13.29 -29.61 15.10
N PHE A 94 12.06 -29.21 14.77
CA PHE A 94 10.93 -29.30 15.70
C PHE A 94 10.60 -30.74 16.10
N GLU A 95 10.84 -31.70 15.22
CA GLU A 95 10.69 -33.14 15.50
C GLU A 95 11.83 -33.65 16.39
N GLU A 96 13.07 -33.26 16.12
CA GLU A 96 14.23 -33.58 16.95
C GLU A 96 14.10 -33.06 18.39
N TRP A 97 13.58 -31.84 18.57
CA TRP A 97 13.29 -31.29 19.89
C TRP A 97 12.04 -31.90 20.56
N GLY A 98 11.31 -32.78 19.88
CA GLY A 98 10.11 -33.41 20.42
C GLY A 98 9.00 -32.40 20.74
N LEU A 99 8.83 -31.39 19.89
CA LEU A 99 7.73 -30.41 20.04
C LEU A 99 6.39 -31.08 19.74
N THR A 100 5.40 -30.85 20.59
CA THR A 100 4.01 -31.24 20.33
C THR A 100 3.43 -30.41 19.19
N GLN A 101 2.34 -30.87 18.56
CA GLN A 101 1.69 -30.13 17.47
C GLN A 101 1.37 -28.67 17.86
N THR A 102 0.83 -28.48 19.06
CA THR A 102 0.52 -27.16 19.63
C THR A 102 1.78 -26.30 19.83
N GLU A 103 2.89 -26.91 20.26
CA GLU A 103 4.18 -26.20 20.42
C GLU A 103 4.78 -25.84 19.06
N LYS A 104 4.70 -26.71 18.04
CA LYS A 104 5.18 -26.42 16.68
C LYS A 104 4.48 -25.20 16.09
N GLU A 105 3.17 -25.07 16.30
CA GLU A 105 2.41 -23.90 15.86
C GLU A 105 2.91 -22.62 16.54
N VAL A 106 3.11 -22.63 17.86
CA VAL A 106 3.63 -21.47 18.59
C VAL A 106 5.07 -21.16 18.19
N ALA A 107 5.92 -22.17 18.08
CA ALA A 107 7.32 -22.05 17.67
C ALA A 107 7.44 -21.41 16.28
N MET A 108 6.62 -21.84 15.32
CA MET A 108 6.57 -21.24 13.99
C MET A 108 6.18 -19.75 14.02
N LEU A 109 5.23 -19.37 14.87
CA LEU A 109 4.83 -17.97 15.02
C LEU A 109 5.90 -17.13 15.75
N LEU A 110 6.67 -17.74 16.65
CA LEU A 110 7.82 -17.10 17.30
C LEU A 110 8.93 -16.78 16.30
N ILE A 111 9.28 -17.73 15.42
CA ILE A 111 10.27 -17.53 14.34
C ILE A 111 9.82 -16.42 13.38
N LYS A 112 8.51 -16.34 13.09
CA LYS A 112 7.93 -15.25 12.29
C LYS A 112 7.97 -13.89 12.97
N GLY A 113 8.42 -13.79 14.22
CA GLY A 113 8.58 -12.51 14.91
C GLY A 113 7.32 -12.01 15.63
N LEU A 114 6.26 -12.81 15.75
CA LEU A 114 5.06 -12.39 16.49
C LEU A 114 5.32 -12.34 18.00
N SER A 115 4.80 -11.29 18.65
CA SER A 115 4.73 -11.17 20.10
C SER A 115 3.75 -12.18 20.70
N PHE A 116 3.90 -12.49 21.99
CA PHE A 116 2.98 -13.43 22.66
C PHE A 116 1.52 -12.99 22.59
N LYS A 117 1.26 -11.68 22.59
CA LYS A 117 -0.09 -11.12 22.44
C LYS A 117 -0.66 -11.38 21.04
N GLU A 118 0.14 -11.22 20.00
CA GLU A 118 -0.27 -11.50 18.61
C GLU A 118 -0.49 -13.00 18.40
N ILE A 119 0.39 -13.84 18.94
CA ILE A 119 0.22 -15.31 18.89
C ILE A 119 -1.05 -15.73 19.62
N ALA A 120 -1.33 -15.13 20.77
CA ALA A 120 -2.56 -15.37 21.54
C ALA A 120 -3.81 -15.00 20.73
N ALA A 121 -3.78 -13.87 20.02
CA ALA A 121 -4.87 -13.46 19.13
C ALA A 121 -5.06 -14.43 17.95
N VAL A 122 -3.98 -14.82 17.27
CA VAL A 122 -4.02 -15.73 16.12
C VAL A 122 -4.52 -17.12 16.51
N ARG A 123 -4.07 -17.63 17.66
CA ARG A 123 -4.45 -18.96 18.16
C ARG A 123 -5.69 -18.96 19.05
N GLN A 124 -6.37 -17.81 19.20
CA GLN A 124 -7.54 -17.65 20.07
C GLN A 124 -7.32 -18.23 21.48
N THR A 125 -6.16 -17.94 22.07
CA THR A 125 -5.77 -18.43 23.39
C THR A 125 -5.30 -17.29 24.29
N LEU A 126 -4.99 -17.58 25.54
CA LEU A 126 -4.49 -16.58 26.49
C LEU A 126 -2.98 -16.37 26.30
N GLU A 127 -2.51 -15.13 26.44
CA GLU A 127 -1.08 -14.81 26.38
C GLU A 127 -0.27 -15.62 27.40
N LYS A 128 -0.83 -15.87 28.60
CA LYS A 128 -0.21 -16.72 29.63
C LYS A 128 0.06 -18.13 29.12
N THR A 129 -0.89 -18.71 28.36
CA THR A 129 -0.75 -20.03 27.75
C THR A 129 0.36 -20.05 26.70
N VAL A 130 0.41 -19.02 25.84
CA VAL A 130 1.50 -18.86 24.86
C VAL A 130 2.85 -18.74 25.54
N ARG A 131 2.95 -17.96 26.62
CA ARG A 131 4.19 -17.80 27.39
C ARG A 131 4.65 -19.12 28.01
N GLN A 132 3.72 -19.90 28.57
CA GLN A 132 4.03 -21.23 29.12
C GLN A 132 4.52 -22.20 28.03
N GLN A 133 3.86 -22.20 26.87
CA GLN A 133 4.27 -23.00 25.71
C GLN A 133 5.65 -22.56 25.19
N ALA A 134 5.90 -21.26 25.08
CA ALA A 134 7.20 -20.71 24.70
C ALA A 134 8.32 -21.14 25.66
N SER A 135 8.09 -21.09 26.97
CA SER A 135 9.07 -21.58 27.95
C SER A 135 9.36 -23.08 27.80
N SER A 136 8.33 -23.88 27.50
CA SER A 136 8.53 -25.32 27.20
C SER A 136 9.37 -25.52 25.95
N ILE A 137 9.08 -24.76 24.88
CA ILE A 137 9.83 -24.78 23.61
C ILE A 137 11.29 -24.43 23.85
N TYR A 138 11.59 -23.33 24.55
CA TYR A 138 12.97 -22.91 24.81
C TYR A 138 13.76 -23.96 25.59
N ARG A 139 13.12 -24.59 26.59
CA ARG A 139 13.74 -25.68 27.36
C ARG A 139 14.02 -26.91 26.49
N LYS A 140 13.10 -27.30 25.62
CA LYS A 140 13.27 -28.43 24.69
C LYS A 140 14.34 -28.17 23.63
N ALA A 141 14.43 -26.92 23.17
CA ALA A 141 15.44 -26.47 22.21
C ALA A 141 16.82 -26.20 22.86
N GLY A 142 16.92 -26.20 24.18
CA GLY A 142 18.18 -25.92 24.89
C GLY A 142 18.65 -24.46 24.79
N VAL A 143 17.75 -23.52 24.50
CA VAL A 143 18.08 -22.11 24.26
C VAL A 143 17.53 -21.18 25.34
N ASN A 144 18.22 -20.07 25.57
CA ASN A 144 17.87 -19.09 26.59
C ASN A 144 16.94 -18.00 26.06
N GLY A 145 15.70 -18.40 25.78
CA GLY A 145 14.61 -17.47 25.46
C GLY A 145 14.46 -17.14 23.98
N ARG A 146 13.61 -16.14 23.69
CA ARG A 146 13.09 -15.85 22.35
C ARG A 146 14.18 -15.47 21.34
N HIS A 147 15.11 -14.63 21.75
CA HIS A 147 16.17 -14.13 20.88
C HIS A 147 17.11 -15.27 20.49
N ALA A 148 17.55 -16.08 21.46
CA ALA A 148 18.38 -17.25 21.20
C ALA A 148 17.66 -18.28 20.32
N PHE A 149 16.38 -18.54 20.58
CA PHE A 149 15.56 -19.42 19.75
C PHE A 149 15.47 -18.95 18.30
N SER A 150 15.27 -17.64 18.08
CA SER A 150 15.16 -17.08 16.73
C SER A 150 16.53 -17.02 16.04
N ALA A 151 17.59 -16.72 16.79
CA ALA A 151 18.97 -16.66 16.28
C ALA A 151 19.46 -18.02 15.81
N TRP A 152 19.11 -19.11 16.52
CA TRP A 152 19.47 -20.47 16.14
C TRP A 152 19.09 -20.80 14.68
N PHE A 153 17.87 -20.41 14.25
CA PHE A 153 17.42 -20.63 12.87
C PHE A 153 18.07 -19.70 11.84
N ILE A 154 18.65 -18.58 12.27
CA ILE A 154 19.33 -17.61 11.39
C ILE A 154 20.80 -17.98 11.22
N GLU A 155 21.45 -18.53 12.26
CA GLU A 155 22.83 -19.04 12.19
C GLU A 155 22.95 -20.17 11.15
N ASP A 156 21.98 -21.09 11.10
CA ASP A 156 21.94 -22.15 10.08
C ASP A 156 21.59 -21.66 8.66
N PHE A 157 21.22 -20.38 8.51
CA PHE A 157 20.89 -19.75 7.22
C PHE A 157 22.03 -18.91 6.63
N LEU A 158 23.04 -18.53 7.43
CA LEU A 158 24.24 -17.79 6.98
C LEU A 158 25.31 -18.73 6.42
#